data_AF-A0A0A8EY33-F1
#
_entry.id   AF-A0A0A8EY33-F1
#
_cell.length_a   1.000
_cell.length_b   1.000
_cell.length_c   1.000
_cell.angle_alpha   90.00
_cell.angle_beta   90.00
_cell.angle_gamma   90.00
#
_symmetry.space_group_name_H-M   'P 1'
#
loop_
_entity.id
_entity.type
_entity.pdbx_description
1 polymer ?
#
loop_
_entity_poly.entity_id
_entity_poly.type
_entity_poly.pdbx_seq_one_letter_code
_entity_poly.pdbx_strand_id
1 'polypeptide(L)'
;MLRVAGVQDPWWEVLPEQARQMPSELARIDAYLDDERFIAPWRAVFAERLGRPSIPVETLLRLLYLKHRYQLGYETLCREVADSLSWRRFCRIPLTSPVPHPTTLIKLVRRSGVQTAEQLNAALLGKLAEDKLLRCRKLRIDTTVIEADIDHPTDADLLEHGVRKLGRLVRRIKAAGAARRTSFRDRSRSAGRRLKEISRTLRRRTGQALGEIDRLTGEIATVARATLRDVAAVERNALRALGKRPSGRLAHLVGELAETAAGTRRLLEQTALRLAGIRTIPDRLVSLADPDARPIRKGKPQHPTQFGYTALVAEDERGFVVDHKVQRGNPPDAPQLVPSVERVTTLTGRPPGTVVADRGFGFAANDQALTELGVQRIGLQRAGRPGKARREYERSRPFRRMRNWRVGIEARISHLKRGFGFRRTRLRRLTGAQTWAGLGVFAYNLQRMTTLSR
;
A
#
# COMPACT_ATOMS: atom_id res chain seq x y z
N MET A 1 -7.52 0.27 25.87
CA MET A 1 -7.63 -1.06 26.46
C MET A 1 -7.79 -2.10 25.37
N LEU A 2 -6.91 -3.11 25.37
CA LEU A 2 -7.00 -4.27 24.46
C LEU A 2 -8.25 -5.09 24.80
N ARG A 3 -8.97 -5.53 23.77
CA ARG A 3 -10.01 -6.55 23.90
C ARG A 3 -9.65 -7.70 22.98
N VAL A 4 -9.47 -8.89 23.55
CA VAL A 4 -9.04 -10.07 22.79
C VAL A 4 -10.24 -10.74 22.14
N ALA A 5 -11.23 -11.13 22.94
CA ALA A 5 -12.42 -11.85 22.52
C ALA A 5 -13.72 -11.03 22.65
N GLY A 6 -14.70 -11.37 21.81
CA GLY A 6 -16.10 -10.97 21.90
C GLY A 6 -16.82 -11.63 23.08
N VAL A 7 -18.09 -11.26 23.28
CA VAL A 7 -18.95 -11.95 24.26
C VAL A 7 -19.61 -13.12 23.54
N GLN A 8 -19.73 -14.26 24.21
CA GLN A 8 -20.59 -15.34 23.74
C GLN A 8 -22.03 -14.83 23.65
N ASP A 9 -22.70 -15.13 22.54
CA ASP A 9 -24.06 -14.66 22.30
C ASP A 9 -25.01 -15.85 22.21
N PRO A 10 -25.82 -16.10 23.26
CA PRO A 10 -26.69 -17.27 23.33
C PRO A 10 -27.79 -17.24 22.26
N TRP A 11 -28.08 -16.08 21.68
CA TRP A 11 -29.08 -15.93 20.62
C TRP A 11 -28.73 -16.70 19.34
N TRP A 12 -27.44 -17.04 19.11
CA TRP A 12 -27.06 -17.91 18.00
C TRP A 12 -27.67 -19.31 18.13
N GLU A 13 -27.80 -19.86 19.34
CA GLU A 13 -28.31 -21.22 19.55
C GLU A 13 -29.80 -21.35 19.31
N VAL A 14 -30.53 -20.24 19.36
CA VAL A 14 -31.97 -20.18 19.06
C VAL A 14 -32.24 -20.23 17.55
N LEU A 15 -31.25 -19.91 16.71
CA LEU A 15 -31.43 -19.91 15.27
C LEU A 15 -31.41 -21.34 14.69
N PRO A 16 -32.20 -21.60 13.61
CA PRO A 16 -32.15 -22.88 12.92
C PRO A 16 -30.74 -23.16 12.38
N GLU A 17 -30.39 -24.44 12.27
CA GLU A 17 -29.05 -24.86 11.87
C GLU A 17 -28.60 -24.23 10.54
N GLN A 18 -29.50 -24.13 9.57
CA GLN A 18 -29.22 -23.54 8.26
C GLN A 18 -28.82 -22.06 8.36
N ALA A 19 -29.41 -21.29 9.27
CA ALA A 19 -29.05 -19.88 9.51
C ALA A 19 -27.74 -19.74 10.32
N ARG A 20 -27.35 -20.80 11.01
CA ARG A 20 -26.10 -20.91 11.77
C ARG A 20 -24.91 -21.28 10.87
N GLN A 21 -25.12 -21.88 9.70
CA GLN A 21 -24.04 -22.36 8.85
C GLN A 21 -23.17 -21.23 8.29
N MET A 22 -21.86 -21.47 8.24
CA MET A 22 -20.89 -20.63 7.55
C MET A 22 -20.41 -21.32 6.28
N PRO A 23 -20.12 -20.57 5.20
CA PRO A 23 -19.39 -21.12 4.06
C PRO A 23 -18.12 -21.84 4.51
N SER A 24 -17.82 -22.99 3.88
CA SER A 24 -16.70 -23.85 4.28
C SER A 24 -15.33 -23.14 4.30
N GLU A 25 -15.13 -22.18 3.39
CA GLU A 25 -13.95 -21.29 3.38
C GLU A 25 -13.86 -20.48 4.70
N LEU A 26 -14.96 -19.84 5.11
CA LEU A 26 -15.00 -19.01 6.32
C LEU A 26 -14.88 -19.84 7.59
N ALA A 27 -15.53 -21.01 7.67
CA ALA A 27 -15.43 -21.89 8.83
C ALA A 27 -13.99 -22.36 9.07
N ARG A 28 -13.26 -22.73 8.01
CA ARG A 28 -11.85 -23.15 8.10
C ARG A 28 -10.95 -21.99 8.53
N ILE A 29 -11.19 -20.79 8.01
CA ILE A 29 -10.41 -19.61 8.35
C ILE A 29 -10.70 -19.17 9.79
N ASP A 30 -11.96 -19.23 10.21
CA ASP A 30 -12.37 -18.92 11.59
C ASP A 30 -11.64 -19.81 12.59
N ALA A 31 -11.65 -21.13 12.36
CA ALA A 31 -10.92 -22.09 13.18
C ALA A 31 -9.40 -21.85 13.14
N TYR A 32 -8.84 -21.53 11.97
CA TYR A 32 -7.40 -21.29 11.87
C TYR A 32 -6.95 -20.02 12.60
N LEU A 33 -7.79 -18.97 12.59
CA LEU A 33 -7.58 -17.72 13.31
C LEU A 33 -7.85 -17.83 14.82
N ASP A 34 -8.37 -18.97 15.30
CA ASP A 34 -8.58 -19.26 16.72
C ASP A 34 -7.27 -19.71 17.39
N ASP A 35 -6.27 -18.83 17.32
CA ASP A 35 -4.93 -19.08 17.82
C ASP A 35 -4.35 -17.78 18.37
N GLU A 36 -3.88 -17.82 19.62
CA GLU A 36 -3.39 -16.65 20.34
C GLU A 36 -2.22 -15.95 19.61
N ARG A 37 -1.48 -16.67 18.77
CA ARG A 37 -0.38 -16.10 17.97
C ARG A 37 -0.84 -14.95 17.06
N PHE A 38 -2.12 -14.91 16.68
CA PHE A 38 -2.67 -13.81 15.87
C PHE A 38 -3.13 -12.61 16.71
N ILE A 39 -3.27 -12.78 18.03
CA ILE A 39 -3.58 -11.70 18.98
C ILE A 39 -2.29 -11.01 19.45
N ALA A 40 -1.21 -11.77 19.64
CA ALA A 40 0.06 -11.26 20.15
C ALA A 40 0.58 -9.98 19.44
N PRO A 41 0.54 -9.86 18.10
CA PRO A 41 1.00 -8.66 17.38
C PRO A 41 0.24 -7.36 17.72
N TRP A 42 -0.94 -7.49 18.33
CA TRP A 42 -1.79 -6.36 18.70
C TRP A 42 -1.58 -5.90 20.14
N ARG A 43 -0.94 -6.71 21.00
CA ARG A 43 -0.72 -6.34 22.41
C ARG A 43 0.07 -5.04 22.55
N ALA A 44 1.11 -4.85 21.75
CA ALA A 44 1.92 -3.62 21.73
C ALA A 44 1.16 -2.37 21.21
N VAL A 45 0.03 -2.56 20.52
CA VAL A 45 -0.75 -1.48 19.89
C VAL A 45 -1.75 -0.85 20.88
N PHE A 46 -2.09 -1.57 21.95
CA PHE A 46 -3.10 -1.15 22.91
C PHE A 46 -2.51 -1.06 24.32
N ALA A 47 -2.83 0.02 25.03
CA ALA A 47 -2.59 0.07 26.47
C ALA A 47 -3.40 -1.03 27.15
N GLU A 48 -2.78 -1.80 28.05
CA GLU A 48 -3.40 -2.94 28.73
C GLU A 48 -4.60 -2.52 29.58
N ARG A 49 -4.49 -1.42 30.33
CA ARG A 49 -5.47 -1.05 31.37
C ARG A 49 -6.15 0.31 31.17
N LEU A 50 -5.73 1.12 30.20
CA LEU A 50 -6.20 2.50 30.05
C LEU A 50 -6.99 2.75 28.76
N GLY A 51 -8.03 3.58 28.88
CA GLY A 51 -8.86 4.08 27.77
C GLY A 51 -10.05 3.19 27.39
N ARG A 52 -10.97 3.74 26.57
CA ARG A 52 -12.17 3.03 26.07
C ARG A 52 -11.79 1.67 25.46
N PRO A 53 -12.49 0.57 25.82
CA PRO A 53 -12.27 -0.74 25.19
C PRO A 53 -12.39 -0.67 23.67
N SER A 54 -11.42 -1.27 22.99
CA SER A 54 -11.48 -1.46 21.54
C SER A 54 -12.52 -2.52 21.16
N ILE A 55 -12.81 -2.63 19.87
CA ILE A 55 -13.40 -3.87 19.33
C ILE A 55 -12.44 -5.05 19.58
N PRO A 56 -12.96 -6.27 19.76
CA PRO A 56 -12.13 -7.46 19.85
C PRO A 56 -11.17 -7.58 18.66
N VAL A 57 -9.91 -7.94 18.92
CA VAL A 57 -8.91 -8.15 17.87
C VAL A 57 -9.32 -9.31 16.96
N GLU A 58 -9.92 -10.37 17.50
CA GLU A 58 -10.45 -11.47 16.70
C GLU A 58 -11.46 -10.96 15.66
N THR A 59 -12.41 -10.10 16.07
CA THR A 59 -13.41 -9.48 15.20
C THR A 59 -12.74 -8.61 14.15
N LEU A 60 -11.73 -7.82 14.53
CA LEU A 60 -10.97 -7.00 13.59
C LEU A 60 -10.29 -7.85 12.52
N LEU A 61 -9.61 -8.95 12.88
CA LEU A 61 -8.92 -9.82 11.93
C LEU A 61 -9.88 -10.43 10.90
N ARG A 62 -11.04 -10.89 11.36
CA ARG A 62 -12.11 -11.42 10.50
C ARG A 62 -12.68 -10.36 9.57
N LEU A 63 -12.95 -9.15 10.09
CA LEU A 63 -13.37 -8.01 9.27
C LEU A 63 -12.33 -7.65 8.21
N LEU A 64 -11.03 -7.64 8.57
CA LEU A 64 -9.95 -7.35 7.63
C LEU A 64 -9.79 -8.45 6.57
N TYR A 65 -9.98 -9.71 6.94
CA TYR A 65 -10.02 -10.80 5.98
C TYR A 65 -11.14 -10.58 4.94
N LEU A 66 -12.39 -10.38 5.36
CA LEU A 66 -13.52 -10.12 4.44
C LEU A 66 -13.23 -8.89 3.57
N LYS A 67 -12.72 -7.81 4.19
CA LYS A 67 -12.38 -6.57 3.50
C LYS A 67 -11.41 -6.81 2.35
N HIS A 68 -10.32 -7.55 2.59
CA HIS A 68 -9.32 -7.79 1.56
C HIS A 68 -9.82 -8.81 0.54
N ARG A 69 -10.39 -9.94 0.99
CA ARG A 69 -10.91 -11.03 0.15
C ARG A 69 -11.98 -10.59 -0.87
N TYR A 70 -12.82 -9.63 -0.49
CA TYR A 70 -13.91 -9.09 -1.32
C TYR A 70 -13.67 -7.64 -1.79
N GLN A 71 -12.49 -7.07 -1.49
CA GLN A 71 -12.10 -5.70 -1.84
C GLN A 71 -13.09 -4.60 -1.39
N LEU A 72 -13.70 -4.76 -0.23
CA LEU A 72 -14.72 -3.85 0.28
C LEU A 72 -14.10 -2.57 0.85
N GLY A 73 -14.80 -1.44 0.69
CA GLY A 73 -14.59 -0.25 1.51
C GLY A 73 -14.99 -0.50 2.96
N TYR A 74 -14.52 0.32 3.92
CA TYR A 74 -14.89 0.12 5.34
C TYR A 74 -16.39 0.32 5.59
N GLU A 75 -17.02 1.28 4.93
CA GLU A 75 -18.47 1.53 5.04
C GLU A 75 -19.27 0.35 4.46
N THR A 76 -18.94 -0.06 3.23
CA THR A 76 -19.54 -1.25 2.60
C THR A 76 -19.34 -2.49 3.47
N LEU A 77 -18.12 -2.76 3.94
CA LEU A 77 -17.84 -3.90 4.82
C LEU A 77 -18.78 -3.93 6.03
N CYS A 78 -18.88 -2.82 6.76
CA CYS A 78 -19.73 -2.76 7.95
C CYS A 78 -21.21 -2.96 7.62
N ARG A 79 -21.68 -2.44 6.48
CA ARG A 79 -23.05 -2.64 6.01
C ARG A 79 -23.32 -4.11 5.65
N GLU A 80 -22.50 -4.71 4.78
CA GLU A 80 -22.69 -6.11 4.37
C GLU A 80 -22.58 -7.07 5.56
N VAL A 81 -21.68 -6.79 6.53
CA VAL A 81 -21.59 -7.56 7.77
C VAL A 81 -22.81 -7.35 8.66
N ALA A 82 -23.43 -6.16 8.67
CA ALA A 82 -24.65 -5.94 9.44
C ALA A 82 -25.81 -6.79 8.92
N ASP A 83 -25.89 -6.94 7.59
CA ASP A 83 -26.98 -7.62 6.89
C ASP A 83 -26.80 -9.16 6.86
N SER A 84 -25.57 -9.66 6.76
CA SER A 84 -25.29 -11.10 6.60
C SER A 84 -25.03 -11.82 7.92
N LEU A 85 -25.95 -12.71 8.34
CA LEU A 85 -25.77 -13.58 9.53
C LEU A 85 -24.47 -14.38 9.48
N SER A 86 -24.15 -15.00 8.34
CA SER A 86 -22.91 -15.77 8.19
C SER A 86 -21.65 -14.92 8.41
N TRP A 87 -21.66 -13.65 7.99
CA TRP A 87 -20.53 -12.74 8.19
C TRP A 87 -20.47 -12.20 9.61
N ARG A 88 -21.62 -11.95 10.26
CA ARG A 88 -21.66 -11.63 11.70
C ARG A 88 -21.08 -12.75 12.53
N ARG A 89 -21.49 -13.99 12.25
CA ARG A 89 -20.97 -15.19 12.91
C ARG A 89 -19.47 -15.33 12.67
N PHE A 90 -19.03 -15.26 11.42
CA PHE A 90 -17.62 -15.31 11.07
C PHE A 90 -16.82 -14.22 11.78
N CYS A 91 -17.35 -13.00 11.91
CA CYS A 91 -16.70 -11.89 12.60
C CYS A 91 -16.85 -11.91 14.13
N ARG A 92 -17.50 -12.92 14.71
CA ARG A 92 -17.79 -13.02 16.15
C ARG A 92 -18.51 -11.77 16.69
N ILE A 93 -19.48 -11.26 15.93
CA ILE A 93 -20.31 -10.11 16.32
C ILE A 93 -21.66 -10.66 16.83
N PRO A 94 -22.02 -10.41 18.11
CA PRO A 94 -23.33 -10.79 18.64
C PRO A 94 -24.49 -10.22 17.80
N LEU A 95 -25.57 -10.97 17.62
CA LEU A 95 -26.81 -10.54 16.95
C LEU A 95 -27.41 -9.30 17.60
N THR A 96 -27.29 -9.20 18.93
CA THR A 96 -27.81 -8.09 19.73
C THR A 96 -26.92 -6.85 19.74
N SER A 97 -25.71 -6.93 19.18
CA SER A 97 -24.75 -5.83 19.19
C SER A 97 -24.65 -5.10 17.85
N PRO A 98 -24.40 -3.79 17.84
CA PRO A 98 -24.12 -3.09 16.59
C PRO A 98 -22.77 -3.53 15.99
N VAL A 99 -22.69 -3.57 14.65
CA VAL A 99 -21.41 -3.76 13.94
C VAL A 99 -20.51 -2.55 14.22
N PRO A 100 -19.18 -2.74 14.36
CA PRO A 100 -18.24 -1.65 14.54
C PRO A 100 -18.39 -0.53 13.52
N HIS A 101 -18.31 0.73 13.98
CA HIS A 101 -18.33 1.88 13.07
C HIS A 101 -17.09 1.87 12.14
N PRO A 102 -17.23 2.20 10.84
CA PRO A 102 -16.12 2.17 9.86
C PRO A 102 -14.88 2.96 10.29
N THR A 103 -15.07 4.12 10.93
CA THR A 103 -13.96 4.97 11.38
C THR A 103 -13.14 4.34 12.51
N THR A 104 -13.73 3.43 13.29
CA THR A 104 -13.01 2.65 14.30
C THR A 104 -12.00 1.73 13.62
N LEU A 105 -12.42 0.99 12.59
CA LEU A 105 -11.54 0.10 11.81
C LEU A 105 -10.38 0.88 11.16
N ILE A 106 -10.69 2.04 10.55
CA ILE A 106 -9.68 2.92 9.95
C ILE A 106 -8.62 3.34 10.98
N LYS A 107 -9.04 3.74 12.18
CA LYS A 107 -8.13 4.18 13.25
C LYS A 107 -7.26 3.02 13.75
N LEU A 108 -7.82 1.81 13.86
CA LEU A 108 -7.09 0.64 14.33
C LEU A 108 -6.03 0.17 13.33
N VAL A 109 -6.38 0.08 12.04
CA VAL A 109 -5.41 -0.27 10.98
C VAL A 109 -4.30 0.76 10.87
N ARG A 110 -4.62 2.05 11.03
CA ARG A 110 -3.59 3.11 11.06
C ARG A 110 -2.69 3.01 12.29
N ARG A 111 -3.21 2.50 13.41
CA ARG A 111 -2.45 2.38 14.66
C ARG A 111 -1.55 1.14 14.67
N SER A 112 -2.01 0.01 14.12
CA SER A 112 -1.23 -1.22 14.05
C SER A 112 0.02 -1.07 13.18
N GLY A 113 -0.12 -0.37 12.05
CA GLY A 113 1.00 -0.06 11.18
C GLY A 113 1.67 -1.29 10.54
N VAL A 114 2.89 -1.09 10.07
CA VAL A 114 3.65 -2.06 9.26
C VAL A 114 4.07 -3.26 10.10
N GLN A 115 4.57 -3.01 11.31
CA GLN A 115 5.12 -4.02 12.20
C GLN A 115 4.07 -5.08 12.57
N THR A 116 2.84 -4.68 12.91
CA THR A 116 1.76 -5.64 13.19
C THR A 116 1.44 -6.47 11.94
N ALA A 117 1.43 -5.87 10.75
CA ALA A 117 1.16 -6.62 9.52
C ALA A 117 2.28 -7.63 9.20
N GLU A 118 3.55 -7.26 9.41
CA GLU A 118 4.70 -8.16 9.25
C GLU A 118 4.65 -9.32 10.26
N GLN A 119 4.39 -9.03 11.53
CA GLN A 119 4.25 -10.03 12.59
C GLN A 119 3.08 -11.00 12.34
N LEU A 120 1.94 -10.49 11.85
CA LEU A 120 0.80 -11.34 11.46
C LEU A 120 1.16 -12.30 10.33
N ASN A 121 1.87 -11.83 9.32
CA ASN A 121 2.33 -12.68 8.23
C ASN A 121 3.35 -13.71 8.70
N ALA A 122 4.29 -13.32 9.56
CA ALA A 122 5.26 -14.24 10.17
C ALA A 122 4.56 -15.33 11.00
N ALA A 123 3.60 -14.96 11.86
CA ALA A 123 2.82 -15.90 12.66
C ALA A 123 2.01 -16.87 11.78
N LEU A 124 1.41 -16.37 10.70
CA LEU A 124 0.66 -17.20 9.73
C LEU A 124 1.59 -18.19 9.02
N LEU A 125 2.73 -17.73 8.52
CA LEU A 125 3.69 -18.58 7.82
C LEU A 125 4.31 -19.64 8.75
N GLY A 126 4.59 -19.28 10.02
CA GLY A 126 5.03 -20.23 11.04
C GLY A 126 4.00 -21.33 11.29
N LYS A 127 2.72 -20.95 11.50
CA LYS A 127 1.63 -21.93 11.66
C LYS A 127 1.46 -22.82 10.41
N LEU A 128 1.54 -22.23 9.21
CA LEU A 128 1.47 -23.01 7.96
C LEU A 128 2.63 -24.00 7.82
N ALA A 129 3.81 -23.68 8.37
CA ALA A 129 4.95 -24.59 8.40
C ALA A 129 4.74 -25.73 9.41
N GLU A 130 4.27 -25.42 10.62
CA GLU A 130 3.89 -26.40 11.65
C GLU A 130 2.86 -27.41 11.12
N ASP A 131 1.82 -26.91 10.45
CA ASP A 131 0.75 -27.71 9.83
C ASP A 131 1.19 -28.43 8.55
N LYS A 132 2.48 -28.34 8.18
CA LYS A 132 3.08 -28.96 6.98
C LYS A 132 2.39 -28.54 5.67
N LEU A 133 1.72 -27.38 5.68
CA LEU A 133 1.11 -26.75 4.51
C LEU A 133 2.16 -25.99 3.71
N LEU A 134 3.14 -25.37 4.36
CA LEU A 134 4.26 -24.69 3.72
C LEU A 134 5.39 -25.66 3.35
N ARG A 135 6.03 -25.49 2.17
CA ARG A 135 7.11 -26.38 1.71
C ARG A 135 8.42 -25.66 1.41
N CYS A 136 8.34 -24.52 0.73
CA CYS A 136 9.49 -23.67 0.38
C CYS A 136 10.70 -24.41 -0.24
N ARG A 137 10.49 -25.52 -0.96
CA ARG A 137 11.59 -26.19 -1.68
C ARG A 137 11.91 -25.45 -2.98
N LYS A 138 10.95 -24.72 -3.52
CA LYS A 138 11.11 -23.88 -4.70
C LYS A 138 10.50 -22.51 -4.46
N LEU A 139 11.20 -21.47 -4.90
CA LEU A 139 10.78 -20.10 -4.74
C LEU A 139 10.72 -19.40 -6.10
N ARG A 140 9.61 -18.72 -6.37
CA ARG A 140 9.49 -17.76 -7.49
C ARG A 140 9.55 -16.37 -6.90
N ILE A 141 10.32 -15.48 -7.52
CA ILE A 141 10.41 -14.08 -7.11
C ILE A 141 10.15 -13.19 -8.31
N ASP A 142 9.29 -12.20 -8.12
CA ASP A 142 8.97 -11.20 -9.13
C ASP A 142 8.62 -9.87 -8.46
N THR A 143 8.70 -8.79 -9.22
CA THR A 143 8.39 -7.46 -8.73
C THR A 143 7.18 -6.89 -9.47
N THR A 144 6.26 -6.31 -8.72
CA THR A 144 5.06 -5.68 -9.27
C THR A 144 4.91 -4.24 -8.81
N VAL A 145 3.91 -3.56 -9.36
CA VAL A 145 3.52 -2.19 -8.94
C VAL A 145 2.20 -2.27 -8.19
N ILE A 146 2.14 -1.61 -7.04
CA ILE A 146 0.92 -1.30 -6.31
C ILE A 146 0.64 0.18 -6.54
N GLU A 147 -0.45 0.50 -7.25
CA GLU A 147 -0.79 1.89 -7.53
C GLU A 147 -1.19 2.62 -6.25
N ALA A 148 -0.78 3.89 -6.12
CA ALA A 148 -1.34 4.77 -5.12
C ALA A 148 -2.76 5.17 -5.52
N ASP A 149 -3.63 5.41 -4.54
CA ASP A 149 -4.97 5.93 -4.80
C ASP A 149 -4.93 7.44 -5.06
N ILE A 150 -4.40 7.78 -6.23
CA ILE A 150 -4.27 9.14 -6.75
C ILE A 150 -4.84 9.22 -8.17
N ASP A 151 -5.26 10.42 -8.54
CA ASP A 151 -5.60 10.75 -9.92
C ASP A 151 -4.33 10.86 -10.77
N HIS A 152 -4.50 10.78 -12.10
CA HIS A 152 -3.37 10.97 -13.01
C HIS A 152 -2.76 12.38 -12.81
N PRO A 153 -1.47 12.48 -12.47
CA PRO A 153 -0.88 13.73 -12.03
C PRO A 153 -0.42 14.61 -13.20
N THR A 154 -0.89 15.85 -13.26
CA THR A 154 -0.26 16.92 -14.05
C THR A 154 0.29 18.00 -13.13
N ASP A 155 1.35 18.68 -13.58
CA ASP A 155 1.96 19.77 -12.81
C ASP A 155 0.95 20.91 -12.53
N ALA A 156 0.10 21.23 -13.51
CA ALA A 156 -0.96 22.21 -13.36
C ALA A 156 -2.00 21.80 -12.29
N ASP A 157 -2.48 20.55 -12.33
CA ASP A 157 -3.43 20.00 -11.35
C ASP A 157 -2.83 20.01 -9.94
N LEU A 158 -1.57 19.59 -9.81
CA LEU A 158 -0.87 19.51 -8.53
C LEU A 158 -0.65 20.91 -7.92
N LEU A 159 -0.25 21.90 -8.73
CA LEU A 159 -0.08 23.27 -8.27
C LEU A 159 -1.42 23.93 -7.89
N GLU A 160 -2.49 23.73 -8.67
CA GLU A 160 -3.84 24.18 -8.30
C GLU A 160 -4.26 23.59 -6.95
N HIS A 161 -4.08 22.27 -6.80
CA HIS A 161 -4.43 21.58 -5.58
C HIS A 161 -3.61 22.12 -4.40
N GLY A 162 -2.32 22.41 -4.60
CA GLY A 162 -1.48 23.08 -3.62
C GLY A 162 -2.06 24.42 -3.17
N VAL A 163 -2.37 25.32 -4.12
CA VAL A 163 -2.98 26.64 -3.85
C VAL A 163 -4.28 26.50 -3.07
N ARG A 164 -5.18 25.63 -3.53
CA ARG A 164 -6.49 25.41 -2.92
C ARG A 164 -6.38 24.80 -1.53
N LYS A 165 -5.48 23.85 -1.31
CA LYS A 165 -5.26 23.22 0.00
C LYS A 165 -4.64 24.23 0.98
N LEU A 166 -3.64 25.00 0.57
CA LEU A 166 -3.04 26.06 1.37
C LEU A 166 -4.09 27.09 1.81
N GLY A 167 -4.94 27.58 0.90
CA GLY A 167 -6.02 28.52 1.24
C GLY A 167 -7.01 27.95 2.27
N ARG A 168 -7.40 26.68 2.14
CA ARG A 168 -8.25 26.00 3.14
C ARG A 168 -7.57 25.87 4.50
N LEU A 169 -6.28 25.52 4.54
CA LEU A 169 -5.53 25.38 5.79
C LEU A 169 -5.36 26.72 6.50
N VAL A 170 -5.03 27.79 5.77
CA VAL A 170 -4.95 29.15 6.32
C VAL A 170 -6.29 29.56 6.96
N ARG A 171 -7.43 29.31 6.29
CA ARG A 171 -8.75 29.58 6.86
C ARG A 171 -8.99 28.81 8.17
N ARG A 172 -8.65 27.51 8.21
CA ARG A 172 -8.80 26.67 9.41
C ARG A 172 -7.90 27.12 10.56
N ILE A 173 -6.67 27.54 10.27
CA ILE A 173 -5.72 28.06 11.27
C ILE A 173 -6.23 29.37 11.86
N LYS A 174 -6.70 30.30 11.03
CA LYS A 174 -7.32 31.56 11.48
C LYS A 174 -8.55 31.32 12.35
N ALA A 175 -9.43 30.42 11.94
CA ALA A 175 -10.60 30.02 12.72
C ALA A 175 -10.21 29.39 14.07
N ALA A 176 -9.11 28.63 14.12
CA ALA A 176 -8.57 28.04 15.35
C ALA A 176 -7.89 29.06 16.29
N GLY A 177 -7.88 30.36 15.95
CA GLY A 177 -7.33 31.40 16.82
C GLY A 177 -5.93 31.89 16.48
N ALA A 178 -5.24 31.25 15.53
CA ALA A 178 -3.86 31.57 15.20
C ALA A 178 -3.77 32.45 13.94
N ALA A 179 -2.81 33.38 13.90
CA ALA A 179 -2.55 34.24 12.73
C ALA A 179 -3.78 35.04 12.22
N ARG A 180 -4.74 35.37 13.09
CA ARG A 180 -6.01 36.03 12.73
C ARG A 180 -5.83 37.33 11.93
N ARG A 181 -4.90 38.18 12.36
CA ARG A 181 -4.60 39.49 11.77
C ARG A 181 -3.61 39.43 10.59
N THR A 182 -3.06 38.25 10.28
CA THR A 182 -2.12 38.12 9.15
C THR A 182 -2.88 38.23 7.83
N SER A 183 -2.45 39.10 6.92
CA SER A 183 -3.04 39.19 5.58
C SER A 183 -2.84 37.90 4.79
N PHE A 184 -3.85 37.50 4.02
CA PHE A 184 -3.77 36.35 3.11
C PHE A 184 -4.82 36.50 2.04
N ARG A 185 -4.42 36.47 0.76
CA ARG A 185 -5.36 36.48 -0.37
C ARG A 185 -5.61 35.05 -0.84
N ASP A 186 -6.86 34.59 -0.78
CA ASP A 186 -7.25 33.31 -1.35
C ASP A 186 -7.23 33.37 -2.88
N ARG A 187 -6.29 32.63 -3.48
CA ARG A 187 -6.07 32.57 -4.93
C ARG A 187 -6.59 31.28 -5.57
N SER A 188 -7.32 30.44 -4.83
CA SER A 188 -7.89 29.18 -5.33
C SER A 188 -8.74 29.37 -6.59
N ARG A 189 -9.61 30.39 -6.61
CA ARG A 189 -10.41 30.72 -7.81
C ARG A 189 -9.56 31.09 -9.02
N SER A 190 -8.43 31.77 -8.80
CA SER A 190 -7.52 32.20 -9.86
C SER A 190 -6.79 31.02 -10.50
N ALA A 191 -6.31 30.08 -9.67
CA ALA A 191 -5.68 28.84 -10.15
C ALA A 191 -6.72 27.93 -10.83
N GLY A 192 -7.90 27.74 -10.22
CA GLY A 192 -8.96 26.89 -10.77
C GLY A 192 -9.51 27.39 -12.12
N ARG A 193 -9.56 28.71 -12.38
CA ARG A 193 -9.95 29.25 -13.69
C ARG A 193 -8.96 28.85 -14.79
N ARG A 194 -7.66 29.01 -14.55
CA ARG A 194 -6.58 28.62 -15.49
C ARG A 194 -6.56 27.12 -15.74
N LEU A 195 -6.79 26.32 -14.70
CA LEU A 195 -6.88 24.87 -14.87
C LEU A 195 -8.07 24.48 -15.77
N LYS A 196 -9.23 25.13 -15.60
CA LYS A 196 -10.39 24.94 -16.50
C LYS A 196 -10.11 25.41 -17.94
N GLU A 197 -9.22 26.38 -18.14
CA GLU A 197 -8.78 26.79 -19.48
C GLU A 197 -7.91 25.69 -20.10
N ILE A 198 -6.96 25.11 -19.36
CA ILE A 198 -6.18 23.95 -19.81
C ILE A 198 -7.10 22.81 -20.26
N SER A 199 -8.11 22.47 -19.47
CA SER A 199 -9.07 21.42 -19.84
C SER A 199 -9.87 21.75 -21.11
N ARG A 200 -10.15 23.03 -21.39
CA ARG A 200 -10.81 23.47 -22.63
C ARG A 200 -9.85 23.39 -23.82
N THR A 201 -8.60 23.79 -23.64
CA THR A 201 -7.55 23.73 -24.67
C THR A 201 -7.26 22.30 -25.09
N LEU A 202 -7.17 21.36 -24.15
CA LEU A 202 -6.98 19.92 -24.43
C LEU A 202 -8.09 19.30 -25.30
N ARG A 203 -9.29 19.89 -25.32
CA ARG A 203 -10.41 19.41 -26.17
C ARG A 203 -10.30 19.89 -27.61
N ARG A 204 -9.44 20.89 -27.91
CA ARG A 204 -9.24 21.42 -29.26
C ARG A 204 -8.30 20.49 -30.02
N ARG A 205 -8.73 19.97 -31.18
CA ARG A 205 -7.95 19.04 -32.02
C ARG A 205 -6.93 19.78 -32.92
N THR A 206 -6.21 20.76 -32.38
CA THR A 206 -5.24 21.57 -33.14
C THR A 206 -3.85 21.40 -32.52
N GLY A 207 -2.84 21.16 -33.35
CA GLY A 207 -1.45 20.88 -32.93
C GLY A 207 -0.73 22.01 -32.18
N GLN A 208 -1.41 23.14 -31.92
CA GLN A 208 -0.91 24.30 -31.16
C GLN A 208 -1.19 24.22 -29.64
N ALA A 209 -1.86 23.15 -29.16
CA ALA A 209 -2.32 23.04 -27.79
C ALA A 209 -1.20 23.03 -26.71
N LEU A 210 0.00 22.53 -27.03
CA LEU A 210 1.06 22.31 -26.04
C LEU A 210 1.66 23.61 -25.49
N GLY A 211 1.93 24.61 -26.35
CA GLY A 211 2.48 25.89 -25.91
C GLY A 211 1.50 26.69 -25.05
N GLU A 212 0.20 26.63 -25.39
CA GLU A 212 -0.86 27.25 -24.59
C GLU A 212 -0.99 26.59 -23.20
N ILE A 213 -0.89 25.25 -23.14
CA ILE A 213 -0.89 24.50 -21.87
C ILE A 213 0.32 24.90 -21.01
N ASP A 214 1.49 25.03 -21.61
CA ASP A 214 2.72 25.39 -20.90
C ASP A 214 2.66 26.83 -20.35
N ARG A 215 2.11 27.77 -21.14
CA ARG A 215 1.82 29.14 -20.69
C ARG A 215 0.85 29.15 -19.50
N LEU A 216 -0.29 28.46 -19.60
CA LEU A 216 -1.28 28.39 -18.52
C LEU A 216 -0.72 27.71 -17.27
N THR A 217 0.11 26.68 -17.43
CA THR A 217 0.84 26.03 -16.34
C THR A 217 1.78 27.01 -15.65
N GLY A 218 2.53 27.81 -16.42
CA GLY A 218 3.39 28.88 -15.91
C GLY A 218 2.61 29.96 -15.14
N GLU A 219 1.41 30.32 -15.60
CA GLU A 219 0.55 31.25 -14.86
C GLU A 219 0.07 30.65 -13.52
N ILE A 220 -0.33 29.38 -13.49
CA ILE A 220 -0.68 28.68 -12.24
C ILE A 220 0.52 28.65 -11.29
N ALA A 221 1.73 28.40 -11.80
CA ALA A 221 2.97 28.45 -11.01
C ALA A 221 3.20 29.85 -10.40
N THR A 222 2.91 30.92 -11.13
CA THR A 222 2.96 32.30 -10.60
C THR A 222 1.93 32.53 -9.50
N VAL A 223 0.71 32.01 -9.66
CA VAL A 223 -0.31 32.05 -8.59
C VAL A 223 0.14 31.27 -7.34
N ALA A 224 0.76 30.11 -7.52
CA ALA A 224 1.29 29.29 -6.43
C ALA A 224 2.45 29.98 -5.70
N ARG A 225 3.39 30.61 -6.41
CA ARG A 225 4.45 31.45 -5.80
C ARG A 225 3.88 32.58 -4.95
N ALA A 226 2.90 33.32 -5.48
CA ALA A 226 2.23 34.37 -4.73
C ALA A 226 1.51 33.84 -3.47
N THR A 227 0.88 32.67 -3.58
CA THR A 227 0.21 32.02 -2.44
C THR A 227 1.21 31.61 -1.36
N LEU A 228 2.36 31.03 -1.73
CA LEU A 228 3.41 30.63 -0.79
C LEU A 228 4.03 31.82 -0.05
N ARG A 229 4.17 32.98 -0.71
CA ARG A 229 4.62 34.22 -0.06
C ARG A 229 3.69 34.63 1.08
N ASP A 230 2.38 34.66 0.83
CA ASP A 230 1.39 34.99 1.87
C ASP A 230 1.37 33.91 2.97
N VAL A 231 1.45 32.63 2.60
CA VAL A 231 1.48 31.50 3.54
C VAL A 231 2.66 31.60 4.50
N ALA A 232 3.84 32.02 4.05
CA ALA A 232 5.02 32.16 4.91
C ALA A 232 4.77 33.09 6.10
N ALA A 233 4.04 34.19 5.90
CA ALA A 233 3.67 35.08 6.99
C ALA A 233 2.67 34.42 7.97
N VAL A 234 1.69 33.67 7.44
CA VAL A 234 0.71 32.93 8.25
C VAL A 234 1.40 31.85 9.07
N GLU A 235 2.28 31.07 8.45
CA GLU A 235 3.05 29.98 9.06
C GLU A 235 3.89 30.50 10.24
N ARG A 236 4.67 31.58 10.04
CA ARG A 236 5.45 32.22 11.12
C ARG A 236 4.58 32.63 12.31
N ASN A 237 3.45 33.30 12.06
CA ASN A 237 2.56 33.75 13.13
C ASN A 237 1.79 32.59 13.79
N ALA A 238 1.49 31.53 13.04
CA ALA A 238 0.87 30.33 13.59
C ALA A 238 1.83 29.53 14.47
N LEU A 239 3.11 29.45 14.12
CA LEU A 239 4.16 28.84 14.95
C LEU A 239 4.33 29.60 16.28
N ARG A 240 4.31 30.94 16.26
CA ARG A 240 4.32 31.75 17.49
C ARG A 240 3.12 31.45 18.41
N ALA A 241 1.94 31.28 17.82
CA ALA A 241 0.74 30.89 18.58
C ALA A 241 0.84 29.46 19.12
N LEU A 242 1.48 28.55 18.36
CA LEU A 242 1.72 27.18 18.76
C LEU A 242 2.69 27.06 19.94
N GLY A 243 3.69 27.94 20.04
CA GLY A 243 4.59 28.00 21.20
C GLY A 243 3.86 28.20 22.54
N LYS A 244 2.66 28.79 22.51
CA LYS A 244 1.78 28.95 23.70
C LYS A 244 0.82 27.76 23.91
N ARG A 245 0.63 26.91 22.89
CA ARG A 245 -0.32 25.78 22.86
C ARG A 245 0.25 24.66 21.98
N PRO A 246 1.22 23.88 22.48
CA PRO A 246 2.07 23.03 21.65
C PRO A 246 1.38 21.79 21.07
N SER A 247 0.23 21.39 21.60
CA SER A 247 -0.45 20.14 21.23
C SER A 247 -1.87 20.35 20.72
N GLY A 248 -2.41 19.31 20.07
CA GLY A 248 -3.80 19.24 19.63
C GLY A 248 -4.04 19.69 18.18
N ARG A 249 -5.27 20.13 17.90
CA ARG A 249 -5.75 20.40 16.54
C ARG A 249 -4.94 21.48 15.82
N LEU A 250 -4.48 22.51 16.53
CA LEU A 250 -3.68 23.59 15.93
C LEU A 250 -2.31 23.08 15.47
N ALA A 251 -1.63 22.29 16.30
CA ALA A 251 -0.35 21.66 15.95
C ALA A 251 -0.46 20.85 14.65
N HIS A 252 -1.51 20.04 14.54
CA HIS A 252 -1.79 19.27 13.33
C HIS A 252 -2.04 20.15 12.10
N LEU A 253 -2.82 21.22 12.23
CA LEU A 253 -3.10 22.15 11.13
C LEU A 253 -1.83 22.89 10.66
N VAL A 254 -0.98 23.31 11.59
CA VAL A 254 0.28 24.00 11.28
C VAL A 254 1.26 23.04 10.61
N GLY A 255 1.39 21.81 11.11
CA GLY A 255 2.18 20.77 10.45
C GLY A 255 1.68 20.45 9.04
N GLU A 256 0.37 20.33 8.84
CA GLU A 256 -0.23 20.09 7.52
C GLU A 256 0.00 21.29 6.56
N LEU A 257 -0.02 22.53 7.07
CA LEU A 257 0.31 23.73 6.29
C LEU A 257 1.77 23.71 5.84
N ALA A 258 2.70 23.44 6.76
CA ALA A 258 4.13 23.39 6.50
C ALA A 258 4.47 22.31 5.45
N GLU A 259 3.94 21.10 5.62
CA GLU A 259 4.15 20.00 4.68
C GLU A 259 3.55 20.32 3.30
N THR A 260 2.34 20.88 3.25
CA THR A 260 1.71 21.27 1.98
C THR A 260 2.50 22.40 1.30
N ALA A 261 3.03 23.36 2.07
CA ALA A 261 3.84 24.45 1.54
C ALA A 261 5.18 23.93 0.97
N ALA A 262 5.86 23.03 1.70
CA ALA A 262 7.07 22.37 1.22
C ALA A 262 6.82 21.56 -0.06
N GLY A 263 5.75 20.77 -0.09
CA GLY A 263 5.33 20.03 -1.29
C GLY A 263 5.06 20.98 -2.47
N THR A 264 4.37 22.10 -2.24
CA THR A 264 4.06 23.08 -3.29
C THR A 264 5.31 23.79 -3.81
N ARG A 265 6.30 24.10 -2.95
CA ARG A 265 7.61 24.64 -3.38
C ARG A 265 8.33 23.67 -4.32
N ARG A 266 8.39 22.39 -3.94
CA ARG A 266 8.97 21.34 -4.78
C ARG A 266 8.22 21.16 -6.10
N LEU A 267 6.89 21.29 -6.10
CA LEU A 267 6.12 21.29 -7.35
C LEU A 267 6.51 22.47 -8.25
N LEU A 268 6.77 23.66 -7.69
CA LEU A 268 7.23 24.79 -8.50
C LEU A 268 8.60 24.53 -9.13
N GLU A 269 9.52 23.94 -8.38
CA GLU A 269 10.85 23.55 -8.88
C GLU A 269 10.72 22.51 -10.01
N GLN A 270 9.96 21.44 -9.82
CA GLN A 270 9.77 20.41 -10.85
C GLN A 270 9.08 20.97 -12.10
N THR A 271 8.12 21.89 -11.92
CA THR A 271 7.42 22.54 -13.03
C THR A 271 8.33 23.47 -13.80
N ALA A 272 9.23 24.19 -13.12
CA ALA A 272 10.23 25.01 -13.80
C ALA A 272 11.15 24.15 -14.68
N LEU A 273 11.64 23.01 -14.17
CA LEU A 273 12.45 22.06 -14.95
C LEU A 273 11.67 21.52 -16.16
N ARG A 274 10.41 21.14 -15.96
CA ARG A 274 9.55 20.59 -17.04
C ARG A 274 9.27 21.63 -18.12
N LEU A 275 9.02 22.88 -17.75
CA LEU A 275 8.80 24.00 -18.70
C LEU A 275 10.10 24.39 -19.43
N ALA A 276 11.27 24.15 -18.83
CA ALA A 276 12.57 24.27 -19.49
C ALA A 276 12.92 23.08 -20.40
N GLY A 277 12.00 22.13 -20.61
CA GLY A 277 12.20 20.98 -21.50
C GLY A 277 12.84 19.75 -20.84
N ILE A 278 13.16 19.80 -19.54
CA ILE A 278 13.74 18.65 -18.82
C ILE A 278 12.62 17.64 -18.50
N ARG A 279 12.67 16.46 -19.14
CA ARG A 279 11.62 15.43 -19.05
C ARG A 279 11.85 14.38 -17.97
N THR A 280 13.10 14.20 -17.53
CA THR A 280 13.47 13.24 -16.49
C THR A 280 13.78 14.01 -15.22
N ILE A 281 12.85 13.96 -14.26
CA ILE A 281 13.00 14.63 -12.96
C ILE A 281 13.17 13.53 -11.90
N PRO A 282 14.36 13.42 -11.27
CA PRO A 282 14.60 12.48 -10.19
C PRO A 282 13.63 12.70 -9.03
N ASP A 283 13.21 11.59 -8.39
CA ASP A 283 12.27 11.62 -7.26
C ASP A 283 10.99 12.44 -7.55
N ARG A 284 10.45 12.51 -8.78
CA ARG A 284 9.31 13.40 -9.09
C ARG A 284 8.12 13.26 -8.13
N LEU A 285 7.60 14.40 -7.64
CA LEU A 285 6.42 14.45 -6.78
C LEU A 285 5.15 14.39 -7.63
N VAL A 286 4.31 13.38 -7.35
CA VAL A 286 3.10 13.11 -8.13
C VAL A 286 1.80 13.26 -7.33
N SER A 287 1.88 13.53 -6.02
CA SER A 287 0.71 13.80 -5.20
C SER A 287 1.08 14.54 -3.92
N LEU A 288 0.33 15.60 -3.59
CA LEU A 288 0.43 16.26 -2.28
C LEU A 288 -0.28 15.47 -1.17
N ALA A 289 -1.19 14.56 -1.54
CA ALA A 289 -1.89 13.71 -0.59
C ALA A 289 -1.07 12.46 -0.25
N ASP A 290 -0.36 11.92 -1.25
CA ASP A 290 0.56 10.80 -1.10
C ASP A 290 1.96 11.12 -1.67
N PRO A 291 2.78 11.91 -0.94
CA PRO A 291 4.07 12.38 -1.41
C PRO A 291 5.18 11.31 -1.41
N ASP A 292 4.90 10.06 -1.03
CA ASP A 292 5.83 8.94 -1.24
C ASP A 292 5.55 8.18 -2.54
N ALA A 293 4.37 8.32 -3.14
CA ALA A 293 4.05 7.71 -4.42
C ALA A 293 4.98 8.25 -5.51
N ARG A 294 5.46 7.40 -6.41
CA ARG A 294 6.41 7.79 -7.47
C ARG A 294 5.96 7.29 -8.85
N PRO A 295 6.40 7.95 -9.94
CA PRO A 295 6.26 7.39 -11.27
C PRO A 295 7.14 6.14 -11.41
N ILE A 296 6.56 5.04 -11.89
CA ILE A 296 7.22 3.75 -12.07
C ILE A 296 7.03 3.30 -13.51
N ARG A 297 8.14 3.01 -14.20
CA ARG A 297 8.18 2.49 -15.56
C ARG A 297 8.74 1.07 -15.55
N LYS A 298 7.87 0.07 -15.77
CA LYS A 298 8.23 -1.36 -15.85
C LYS A 298 7.95 -1.97 -17.23
N GLY A 299 8.15 -1.20 -18.30
CA GLY A 299 8.10 -1.71 -19.68
C GLY A 299 6.74 -2.23 -20.18
N LYS A 300 5.63 -1.91 -19.52
CA LYS A 300 4.29 -2.30 -19.97
C LYS A 300 3.82 -1.40 -21.14
N PRO A 301 3.55 -1.94 -22.35
CA PRO A 301 3.21 -1.13 -23.52
C PRO A 301 1.96 -0.27 -23.36
N GLN A 302 0.91 -0.82 -22.73
CA GLN A 302 -0.41 -0.14 -22.58
C GLN A 302 -0.43 0.92 -21.47
N HIS A 303 0.45 0.82 -20.47
CA HIS A 303 0.56 1.75 -19.35
C HIS A 303 2.05 2.05 -19.07
N PRO A 304 2.67 2.94 -19.87
CA PRO A 304 4.12 3.13 -19.82
C PRO A 304 4.59 3.71 -18.48
N THR A 305 3.72 4.37 -17.72
CA THR A 305 4.00 4.88 -16.37
C THR A 305 2.82 4.60 -15.44
N GLN A 306 3.08 3.90 -14.34
CA GLN A 306 2.16 3.75 -13.21
C GLN A 306 2.62 4.66 -12.07
N PHE A 307 1.74 5.02 -11.14
CA PHE A 307 2.08 5.88 -10.00
C PHE A 307 1.81 5.17 -8.68
N GLY A 308 2.83 4.98 -7.86
CA GLY A 308 2.68 4.26 -6.59
C GLY A 308 4.01 3.72 -6.07
N TYR A 309 3.99 2.43 -5.75
CA TYR A 309 5.05 1.70 -5.06
C TYR A 309 5.41 0.42 -5.81
N THR A 310 6.66 -0.01 -5.74
CA THR A 310 7.02 -1.37 -6.16
C THR A 310 6.85 -2.34 -5.00
N ALA A 311 6.50 -3.58 -5.32
CA ALA A 311 6.41 -4.66 -4.36
C ALA A 311 7.13 -5.89 -4.91
N LEU A 312 8.15 -6.36 -4.19
CA LEU A 312 8.68 -7.71 -4.38
C LEU A 312 7.68 -8.70 -3.79
N VAL A 313 7.47 -9.82 -4.49
CA VAL A 313 6.63 -10.93 -4.05
C VAL A 313 7.41 -12.22 -4.27
N ALA A 314 7.50 -13.05 -3.22
CA ALA A 314 8.07 -14.39 -3.29
C ALA A 314 6.98 -15.44 -3.03
N GLU A 315 6.83 -16.41 -3.93
CA GLU A 315 5.82 -17.46 -3.88
C GLU A 315 6.47 -18.85 -3.78
N ASP A 316 5.99 -19.69 -2.86
CA ASP A 316 6.41 -21.09 -2.75
C ASP A 316 5.73 -22.01 -3.79
N GLU A 317 6.14 -23.27 -3.85
CA GLU A 317 5.55 -24.23 -4.79
C GLU A 317 4.07 -24.57 -4.57
N ARG A 318 3.55 -24.31 -3.37
CA ARG A 318 2.13 -24.49 -3.04
C ARG A 318 1.32 -23.22 -3.22
N GLY A 319 1.97 -22.12 -3.59
CA GLY A 319 1.34 -20.86 -3.92
C GLY A 319 1.13 -19.94 -2.72
N PHE A 320 1.76 -20.21 -1.57
CA PHE A 320 1.79 -19.25 -0.49
C PHE A 320 2.76 -18.13 -0.83
N VAL A 321 2.39 -16.90 -0.49
CA VAL A 321 3.31 -15.76 -0.54
C VAL A 321 4.13 -15.77 0.73
N VAL A 322 5.41 -16.09 0.62
CA VAL A 322 6.30 -16.33 1.77
C VAL A 322 7.19 -15.14 2.09
N ASP A 323 7.31 -14.20 1.16
CA ASP A 323 7.96 -12.92 1.39
C ASP A 323 7.31 -11.85 0.51
N HIS A 324 7.23 -10.63 1.04
CA HIS A 324 6.80 -9.47 0.27
C HIS A 324 7.47 -8.22 0.81
N LYS A 325 7.87 -7.31 -0.08
CA LYS A 325 8.51 -6.05 0.33
C LYS A 325 8.05 -4.90 -0.55
N VAL A 326 7.32 -3.96 0.06
CA VAL A 326 6.89 -2.74 -0.63
C VAL A 326 7.93 -1.63 -0.44
N GLN A 327 8.31 -0.99 -1.53
CA GLN A 327 9.33 0.04 -1.58
C GLN A 327 8.84 1.28 -2.32
N ARG A 328 9.41 2.42 -1.93
CA ARG A 328 9.18 3.70 -2.61
C ARG A 328 9.93 3.74 -3.93
N GLY A 329 9.29 4.26 -4.97
CA GLY A 329 9.93 4.39 -6.28
C GLY A 329 10.06 3.06 -7.01
N ASN A 330 11.10 2.96 -7.84
CA ASN A 330 11.45 1.78 -8.61
C ASN A 330 12.93 1.43 -8.37
N PRO A 331 13.30 0.99 -7.15
CA PRO A 331 14.66 0.54 -6.88
C PRO A 331 15.01 -0.64 -7.80
N PRO A 332 16.30 -0.85 -8.10
CA PRO A 332 16.73 -2.01 -8.88
C PRO A 332 16.24 -3.33 -8.27
N ASP A 333 15.83 -4.26 -9.12
CA ASP A 333 15.27 -5.55 -8.67
C ASP A 333 16.38 -6.47 -8.13
N ALA A 334 17.53 -6.55 -8.83
CA ALA A 334 18.62 -7.48 -8.51
C ALA A 334 19.06 -7.53 -7.03
N PRO A 335 19.31 -6.40 -6.33
CA PRO A 335 19.75 -6.42 -4.93
C PRO A 335 18.69 -6.92 -3.94
N GLN A 336 17.44 -7.08 -4.37
CA GLN A 336 16.35 -7.52 -3.50
C GLN A 336 16.25 -9.06 -3.40
N LEU A 337 16.89 -9.79 -4.33
CA LEU A 337 16.77 -11.24 -4.44
C LEU A 337 17.33 -11.97 -3.21
N VAL A 338 18.61 -11.73 -2.91
CA VAL A 338 19.34 -12.39 -1.83
C VAL A 338 18.66 -12.13 -0.48
N PRO A 339 18.31 -10.88 -0.11
CA PRO A 339 17.56 -10.63 1.13
C PRO A 339 16.21 -11.35 1.20
N SER A 340 15.52 -11.56 0.08
CA SER A 340 14.26 -12.31 0.05
C SER A 340 14.48 -13.78 0.35
N VAL A 341 15.51 -14.38 -0.27
CA VAL A 341 15.88 -15.78 -0.02
C VAL A 341 16.34 -15.98 1.42
N GLU A 342 17.14 -15.06 1.98
CA GLU A 342 17.55 -15.11 3.40
C GLU A 342 16.36 -15.09 4.36
N ARG A 343 15.38 -14.19 4.16
CA ARG A 343 14.16 -14.16 4.98
C ARG A 343 13.38 -15.47 4.90
N VAL A 344 13.26 -16.06 3.71
CA VAL A 344 12.61 -17.36 3.53
C VAL A 344 13.42 -18.48 4.21
N THR A 345 14.75 -18.47 4.09
CA THR A 345 15.64 -19.42 4.78
C THR A 345 15.48 -19.36 6.29
N THR A 346 15.44 -18.16 6.88
CA THR A 346 15.20 -17.96 8.31
C THR A 346 13.83 -18.52 8.73
N LEU A 347 12.79 -18.27 7.94
CA LEU A 347 11.45 -18.80 8.19
C LEU A 347 11.40 -20.34 8.17
N THR A 348 12.13 -20.98 7.26
CA THR A 348 12.04 -22.43 7.03
C THR A 348 13.17 -23.24 7.66
N GLY A 349 14.16 -22.57 8.26
CA GLY A 349 15.37 -23.18 8.81
C GLY A 349 16.32 -23.79 7.78
N ARG A 350 16.06 -23.59 6.47
CA ARG A 350 16.86 -24.14 5.36
C ARG A 350 16.63 -23.36 4.07
N PRO A 351 17.63 -23.24 3.19
CA PRO A 351 17.47 -22.53 1.93
C PRO A 351 16.54 -23.27 0.96
N PRO A 352 15.82 -22.55 0.08
CA PRO A 352 15.09 -23.17 -1.02
C PRO A 352 16.05 -23.93 -1.94
N GLY A 353 15.72 -25.17 -2.30
CA GLY A 353 16.52 -25.95 -3.25
C GLY A 353 16.41 -25.44 -4.69
N THR A 354 15.50 -24.51 -5.00
CA THR A 354 15.37 -23.89 -6.31
C THR A 354 14.88 -22.46 -6.19
N VAL A 355 15.56 -21.51 -6.82
CA VAL A 355 15.13 -20.12 -6.90
C VAL A 355 15.02 -19.73 -8.36
N VAL A 356 13.86 -19.20 -8.75
CA VAL A 356 13.63 -18.65 -10.09
C VAL A 356 13.11 -17.23 -9.97
N ALA A 357 13.58 -16.36 -10.84
CA ALA A 357 13.13 -14.98 -10.88
C ALA A 357 13.20 -14.44 -12.31
N ASP A 358 12.67 -13.25 -12.52
CA ASP A 358 12.71 -12.60 -13.83
C ASP A 358 14.14 -12.22 -14.27
N ARG A 359 14.26 -11.68 -15.48
CA ARG A 359 15.54 -11.24 -16.03
C ARG A 359 16.14 -10.04 -15.30
N GLY A 360 15.32 -9.22 -14.63
CA GLY A 360 15.75 -8.10 -13.79
C GLY A 360 16.59 -8.52 -12.59
N PHE A 361 16.55 -9.80 -12.20
CA PHE A 361 17.40 -10.38 -11.17
C PHE A 361 18.63 -11.12 -11.71
N GLY A 362 18.77 -11.23 -13.04
CA GLY A 362 19.71 -12.12 -13.72
C GLY A 362 21.17 -11.67 -13.77
N PHE A 363 21.79 -11.34 -12.64
CA PHE A 363 23.19 -10.91 -12.55
C PHE A 363 24.10 -12.00 -12.00
N ALA A 364 25.36 -12.05 -12.43
CA ALA A 364 26.28 -13.15 -12.05
C ALA A 364 26.52 -13.19 -10.53
N ALA A 365 26.61 -12.01 -9.90
CA ALA A 365 26.67 -11.88 -8.45
C ALA A 365 25.48 -12.54 -7.73
N ASN A 366 24.28 -12.50 -8.32
CA ASN A 366 23.11 -13.18 -7.76
C ASN A 366 23.20 -14.71 -7.92
N ASP A 367 23.72 -15.23 -9.04
CA ASP A 367 23.96 -16.67 -9.17
C ASP A 367 24.97 -17.15 -8.10
N GLN A 368 26.05 -16.39 -7.90
CA GLN A 368 27.09 -16.70 -6.90
C GLN A 368 26.51 -16.66 -5.47
N ALA A 369 25.89 -15.55 -5.07
CA ALA A 369 25.34 -15.39 -3.72
C ALA A 369 24.26 -16.44 -3.41
N LEU A 370 23.41 -16.81 -4.37
CA LEU A 370 22.45 -17.90 -4.16
C LEU A 370 23.12 -19.26 -4.00
N THR A 371 24.23 -19.50 -4.71
CA THR A 371 25.01 -20.74 -4.56
C THR A 371 25.66 -20.81 -3.18
N GLU A 372 26.24 -19.71 -2.71
CA GLU A 372 26.80 -19.56 -1.36
C GLU A 372 25.75 -19.76 -0.25
N LEU A 373 24.50 -19.31 -0.50
CA LEU A 373 23.35 -19.60 0.37
C LEU A 373 22.85 -21.04 0.31
N GLY A 374 23.44 -21.91 -0.52
CA GLY A 374 23.07 -23.33 -0.63
C GLY A 374 21.90 -23.62 -1.58
N VAL A 375 21.54 -22.70 -2.47
CA VAL A 375 20.50 -22.94 -3.50
C VAL A 375 21.06 -23.83 -4.60
N GLN A 376 20.50 -25.03 -4.74
CA GLN A 376 21.00 -26.04 -5.68
C GLN A 376 20.67 -25.75 -7.15
N ARG A 377 19.56 -25.05 -7.43
CA ARG A 377 19.08 -24.80 -8.80
C ARG A 377 18.65 -23.34 -8.96
N ILE A 378 19.32 -22.64 -9.87
CA ILE A 378 19.14 -21.20 -10.07
C ILE A 378 18.59 -20.95 -11.48
N GLY A 379 17.34 -20.50 -11.54
CA GLY A 379 16.62 -20.21 -12.78
C GLY A 379 16.56 -18.71 -13.10
N LEU A 380 17.71 -18.04 -13.12
CA LEU A 380 17.82 -16.61 -13.41
C LEU A 380 18.28 -16.39 -14.86
N GLN A 381 17.45 -15.82 -15.74
CA GLN A 381 17.91 -15.53 -17.10
C GLN A 381 18.86 -14.32 -17.09
N ARG A 382 20.03 -14.42 -17.73
CA ARG A 382 21.07 -13.37 -17.68
C ARG A 382 20.56 -12.03 -18.24
N ALA A 383 20.73 -10.96 -17.47
CA ALA A 383 20.55 -9.59 -17.94
C ALA A 383 21.64 -9.24 -18.98
N GLY A 384 21.29 -8.57 -20.07
CA GLY A 384 22.26 -8.25 -21.15
C GLY A 384 22.63 -9.45 -22.04
N ARG A 385 23.78 -9.37 -22.74
CA ARG A 385 24.25 -10.41 -23.67
C ARG A 385 25.03 -11.50 -22.92
N PRO A 386 24.49 -12.73 -22.76
CA PRO A 386 25.24 -13.81 -22.12
C PRO A 386 26.35 -14.33 -23.04
N GLY A 387 27.45 -14.77 -22.42
CA GLY A 387 28.50 -15.57 -23.06
C GLY A 387 27.99 -16.95 -23.50
N LYS A 388 28.80 -17.67 -24.29
CA LYS A 388 28.41 -18.93 -24.95
C LYS A 388 27.93 -19.99 -23.96
N ALA A 389 28.73 -20.28 -22.92
CA ALA A 389 28.40 -21.29 -21.91
C ALA A 389 27.07 -21.00 -21.19
N ARG A 390 26.84 -19.74 -20.77
CA ARG A 390 25.56 -19.37 -20.14
C ARG A 390 24.39 -19.53 -21.11
N ARG A 391 24.58 -19.18 -22.38
CA ARG A 391 23.54 -19.30 -23.41
C ARG A 391 23.18 -20.76 -23.68
N GLU A 392 24.15 -21.67 -23.65
CA GLU A 392 23.92 -23.12 -23.74
C GLU A 392 23.17 -23.66 -22.51
N TYR A 393 23.59 -23.26 -21.30
CA TYR A 393 22.87 -23.59 -20.06
C TYR A 393 21.42 -23.10 -20.08
N GLU A 394 21.16 -21.86 -20.48
CA GLU A 394 19.80 -21.30 -20.57
C GLU A 394 18.92 -22.00 -21.63
N ARG A 395 19.54 -22.66 -22.62
CA ARG A 395 18.86 -23.47 -23.63
C ARG A 395 18.62 -24.91 -23.17
N SER A 396 19.24 -25.37 -22.10
CA SER A 396 19.07 -26.72 -21.57
C SER A 396 17.63 -27.00 -21.14
N ARG A 397 17.21 -28.27 -21.18
CA ARG A 397 15.87 -28.70 -20.72
C ARG A 397 15.62 -28.33 -19.24
N PRO A 398 16.55 -28.54 -18.29
CA PRO A 398 16.35 -28.16 -16.89
C PRO A 398 16.08 -26.66 -16.70
N PHE A 399 16.83 -25.79 -17.39
CA PHE A 399 16.63 -24.35 -17.28
C PHE A 399 15.28 -23.92 -17.86
N ARG A 400 14.89 -24.46 -19.03
CA ARG A 400 13.58 -24.19 -19.62
C ARG A 400 12.43 -24.59 -18.69
N ARG A 401 12.54 -25.70 -17.96
CA ARG A 401 11.55 -26.10 -16.95
C ARG A 401 11.44 -25.09 -15.81
N MET A 402 12.55 -24.60 -15.29
CA MET A 402 12.56 -23.55 -14.25
C MET A 402 11.94 -22.25 -14.77
N ARG A 403 12.31 -21.82 -15.98
CA ARG A 403 11.75 -20.64 -16.63
C ARG A 403 10.25 -20.76 -16.85
N ASN A 404 9.76 -21.91 -17.29
CA ASN A 404 8.33 -22.15 -17.49
C ASN A 404 7.58 -22.16 -16.14
N TRP A 405 8.18 -22.72 -15.09
CA TRP A 405 7.61 -22.70 -13.74
C TRP A 405 7.52 -21.29 -13.16
N ARG A 406 8.46 -20.39 -13.47
CA ARG A 406 8.43 -18.98 -13.07
C ARG A 406 7.12 -18.29 -13.46
N VAL A 407 6.55 -18.62 -14.64
CA VAL A 407 5.31 -17.99 -15.15
C VAL A 407 4.14 -18.08 -14.15
N GLY A 408 4.14 -19.09 -13.27
CA GLY A 408 3.13 -19.21 -12.21
C GLY A 408 3.02 -17.99 -11.29
N ILE A 409 4.11 -17.24 -11.09
CA ILE A 409 4.07 -16.02 -10.25
C ILE A 409 3.30 -14.88 -10.91
N GLU A 410 3.25 -14.82 -12.24
CA GLU A 410 2.47 -13.81 -12.96
C GLU A 410 0.97 -14.02 -12.70
N ALA A 411 0.53 -15.29 -12.70
CA ALA A 411 -0.82 -15.67 -12.30
C ALA A 411 -1.08 -15.34 -10.83
N ARG A 412 -0.10 -15.57 -9.93
CA ARG A 412 -0.20 -15.20 -8.52
C ARG A 412 -0.38 -13.70 -8.31
N ILE A 413 0.47 -12.89 -8.93
CA ILE A 413 0.40 -11.43 -8.88
C ILE A 413 -0.93 -10.95 -9.48
N SER A 414 -1.39 -11.53 -10.58
CA SER A 414 -2.71 -11.24 -11.15
C SER A 414 -3.84 -11.54 -10.16
N HIS A 415 -3.77 -12.66 -9.42
CA HIS A 415 -4.74 -13.00 -8.39
C HIS A 415 -4.69 -12.01 -7.21
N LEU A 416 -3.52 -11.69 -6.67
CA LEU A 416 -3.34 -10.68 -5.62
C LEU A 416 -3.93 -9.33 -6.04
N LYS A 417 -3.72 -8.91 -7.30
CA LYS A 417 -4.26 -7.66 -7.85
C LYS A 417 -5.78 -7.68 -8.00
N ARG A 418 -6.35 -8.80 -8.44
CA ARG A 418 -7.79 -8.96 -8.67
C ARG A 418 -8.59 -9.34 -7.44
N GLY A 419 -7.96 -9.81 -6.37
CA GLY A 419 -8.65 -10.35 -5.20
C GLY A 419 -8.25 -9.76 -3.85
N PHE A 420 -7.03 -9.24 -3.69
CA PHE A 420 -6.45 -8.98 -2.35
C PHE A 420 -5.80 -7.60 -2.18
N GLY A 421 -6.13 -6.65 -3.06
CA GLY A 421 -5.75 -5.25 -2.91
C GLY A 421 -4.38 -4.87 -3.46
N PHE A 422 -3.66 -5.75 -4.15
CA PHE A 422 -2.36 -5.41 -4.76
C PHE A 422 -2.47 -4.51 -6.01
N ARG A 423 -3.68 -4.31 -6.55
CA ARG A 423 -3.87 -3.39 -7.68
C ARG A 423 -3.61 -1.94 -7.24
N ARG A 424 -4.17 -1.56 -6.10
CA ARG A 424 -4.14 -0.18 -5.60
C ARG A 424 -4.24 -0.15 -4.07
N THR A 425 -3.33 0.58 -3.43
CA THR A 425 -3.41 0.84 -1.99
C THR A 425 -4.39 1.98 -1.71
N ARG A 426 -5.29 1.78 -0.73
CA ARG A 426 -6.16 2.85 -0.20
C ARG A 426 -5.55 3.59 0.99
N LEU A 427 -4.39 3.11 1.47
CA LEU A 427 -3.60 3.78 2.49
C LEU A 427 -2.48 4.57 1.81
N ARG A 428 -2.31 5.81 2.26
CA ARG A 428 -1.31 6.76 1.73
C ARG A 428 0.02 6.56 2.46
N ARG A 429 1.10 7.08 1.86
CA ARG A 429 2.49 6.94 2.31
C ARG A 429 3.01 5.52 2.16
N LEU A 430 4.34 5.40 2.18
CA LEU A 430 5.01 4.12 2.09
C LEU A 430 4.56 3.15 3.20
N THR A 431 4.48 3.62 4.44
CA THR A 431 4.04 2.80 5.59
C THR A 431 2.60 2.34 5.45
N GLY A 432 1.73 3.19 4.88
CA GLY A 432 0.35 2.81 4.55
C GLY A 432 0.31 1.73 3.47
N ALA A 433 1.08 1.89 2.40
CA ALA A 433 1.16 0.90 1.31
C ALA A 433 1.71 -0.45 1.79
N GLN A 434 2.72 -0.43 2.67
CA GLN A 434 3.27 -1.62 3.33
C GLN A 434 2.23 -2.32 4.20
N THR A 435 1.52 -1.58 5.06
CA THR A 435 0.43 -2.11 5.89
C THR A 435 -0.67 -2.74 5.03
N TRP A 436 -1.09 -2.03 3.97
CA TRP A 436 -2.12 -2.50 3.05
C TRP A 436 -1.73 -3.78 2.32
N ALA A 437 -0.50 -3.84 1.79
CA ALA A 437 0.01 -5.02 1.12
C ALA A 437 0.14 -6.20 2.09
N GLY A 438 0.67 -5.99 3.30
CA GLY A 438 0.81 -7.04 4.31
C GLY A 438 -0.52 -7.64 4.74
N LEU A 439 -1.55 -6.81 4.97
CA LEU A 439 -2.90 -7.31 5.25
C LEU A 439 -3.51 -8.06 4.05
N GLY A 440 -3.21 -7.61 2.83
CA GLY A 440 -3.60 -8.31 1.60
C GLY A 440 -2.93 -9.69 1.47
N VAL A 441 -1.64 -9.80 1.75
CA VAL A 441 -0.90 -11.08 1.77
C VAL A 441 -1.43 -12.01 2.84
N PHE A 442 -1.70 -11.48 4.03
CA PHE A 442 -2.27 -12.24 5.14
C PHE A 442 -3.62 -12.86 4.73
N ALA A 443 -4.54 -12.05 4.20
CA ALA A 443 -5.84 -12.53 3.73
C ALA A 443 -5.72 -13.53 2.56
N TYR A 444 -4.78 -13.29 1.64
CA TYR A 444 -4.48 -14.19 0.53
C TYR A 444 -4.00 -15.56 1.02
N ASN A 445 -3.02 -15.60 1.92
CA ASN A 445 -2.49 -16.86 2.45
C ASN A 445 -3.55 -17.60 3.28
N LEU A 446 -4.42 -16.86 4.01
CA LEU A 446 -5.57 -17.45 4.69
C LEU A 446 -6.49 -18.17 3.70
N GLN A 447 -6.85 -17.51 2.60
CA GLN A 447 -7.66 -18.12 1.55
C GLN A 447 -6.93 -19.27 0.84
N ARG A 448 -5.61 -19.17 0.65
CA ARG A 448 -4.84 -20.21 -0.03
C ARG A 448 -4.84 -21.52 0.75
N MET A 449 -4.74 -21.45 2.09
CA MET A 449 -4.71 -22.67 2.92
C MET A 449 -6.00 -23.50 2.75
N THR A 450 -7.16 -22.85 2.59
CA THR A 450 -8.44 -23.56 2.47
C THR A 450 -8.55 -24.36 1.17
N THR A 451 -7.77 -23.98 0.16
CA THR A 451 -7.71 -24.70 -1.13
C THR A 451 -6.76 -25.90 -1.12
N LEU A 452 -5.90 -26.03 -0.10
CA LEU A 452 -4.84 -27.05 -0.04
C LEU A 452 -5.11 -28.16 0.96
N SER A 453 -5.79 -27.91 2.08
CA SER A 453 -6.18 -28.97 3.01
C SER A 453 -7.49 -29.64 2.55
N ARG A 454 -7.50 -30.20 1.35
CA ARG A 454 -8.52 -31.14 0.88
C ARG A 454 -7.95 -32.54 0.93
#